data_AF-A0A7S3DUN8-F1
#
_entry.id   AF-A0A7S3DUN8-F1
#
_cell.length_a   1.000
_cell.length_b   1.000
_cell.length_c   1.000
_cell.angle_alpha   90.00
_cell.angle_beta   90.00
_cell.angle_gamma   90.00
#
_symmetry.space_group_name_H-M   'P 1'
#
loop_
_entity.id
_entity.type
_entity.pdbx_description
1 polymer ?
#
loop_
_entity_poly.entity_id
_entity_poly.type
_entity_poly.pdbx_seq_one_letter_code
_entity_poly.pdbx_strand_id
1 'polypeptide(L)'
;NLSRSERECFFSDLHVSPERRAALWMEQADIGEELIDQYAWAVPNDKCMAILEHFGPIVEIGCGANAYWCRQMQKHGIDVIGYDLSPSDAGGGRINKGPKKSDNKMPDSSSRDAFQVRKGGADDLPKHQDRTLFLCYPDENDNGETESSEDD
;
A
#
# COMPACT_ATOMS: atom_id res chain seq x y z
N ASN A 1 5.46 18.43 -9.33
CA ASN A 1 4.22 19.13 -8.94
C ASN A 1 3.63 19.79 -10.17
N LEU A 2 2.49 19.29 -10.66
CA LEU A 2 1.85 19.78 -11.88
C LEU A 2 1.25 21.18 -11.69
N SER A 3 1.37 22.04 -12.70
CA SER A 3 0.62 23.29 -12.75
C SER A 3 -0.89 23.02 -12.78
N ARG A 4 -1.70 24.03 -12.48
CA ARG A 4 -3.17 23.91 -12.56
C ARG A 4 -3.63 23.56 -13.99
N SER A 5 -3.05 24.22 -14.99
CA SER A 5 -3.37 23.97 -16.40
C SER A 5 -3.00 22.55 -16.83
N GLU A 6 -1.85 22.04 -16.42
CA GLU A 6 -1.44 20.66 -16.73
C GLU A 6 -2.37 19.62 -16.08
N ARG A 7 -2.91 19.90 -14.89
CA ARG A 7 -3.88 19.02 -14.21
C ARG A 7 -5.25 19.04 -14.87
N GLU A 8 -5.79 20.23 -15.13
CA GLU A 8 -7.16 20.38 -15.64
C GLU A 8 -7.26 20.04 -17.13
N CYS A 9 -6.18 20.24 -17.89
CA CYS A 9 -6.16 20.06 -19.34
C CYS A 9 -5.20 18.95 -19.81
N PHE A 10 -4.85 17.99 -18.95
CA PHE A 10 -3.85 16.96 -19.25
C PHE A 10 -4.05 16.25 -20.60
N PHE A 11 -5.29 15.90 -20.94
CA PHE A 11 -5.65 15.19 -22.17
C PHE A 11 -5.92 16.11 -23.37
N SER A 12 -5.75 17.43 -23.23
CA SER A 12 -6.01 18.40 -24.30
C SER A 12 -4.75 18.67 -25.12
N ASP A 13 -4.77 18.29 -26.40
CA ASP A 13 -3.65 18.55 -27.33
C ASP A 13 -3.40 20.04 -27.59
N LEU A 14 -4.40 20.89 -27.32
CA LEU A 14 -4.29 22.35 -27.43
C LEU A 14 -3.53 22.99 -26.26
N HIS A 15 -3.52 22.35 -25.09
CA HIS A 15 -2.95 22.91 -23.86
C HIS A 15 -1.71 22.16 -23.39
N VAL A 16 -1.63 20.86 -23.67
CA VAL A 16 -0.51 20.00 -23.30
C VAL A 16 -0.11 19.19 -24.53
N SER A 17 1.07 19.49 -25.08
CA SER A 17 1.59 18.76 -26.23
C SER A 17 1.80 17.28 -25.89
N PRO A 18 1.77 16.37 -26.88
CA PRO A 18 2.06 14.95 -26.66
C PRO A 18 3.40 14.72 -25.94
N GLU A 19 4.45 15.45 -26.31
CA GLU A 19 5.79 15.35 -25.72
C GLU A 19 5.77 15.79 -24.25
N ARG A 20 5.09 16.90 -23.94
CA ARG A 20 4.95 17.34 -22.54
C ARG A 20 4.13 16.34 -21.74
N ARG A 21 3.07 15.78 -22.31
CA ARG A 21 2.23 14.76 -21.65
C ARG A 21 3.03 13.50 -21.33
N ALA A 22 3.86 13.04 -22.27
CA ALA A 22 4.76 11.90 -22.05
C ALA A 22 5.78 12.18 -20.94
N ALA A 23 6.41 13.37 -20.93
CA ALA A 23 7.32 13.76 -19.87
C ALA A 23 6.62 13.81 -18.49
N LEU A 24 5.43 14.40 -18.43
CA LEU A 24 4.62 14.44 -17.21
C LEU A 24 4.22 13.05 -16.74
N TRP A 25 3.89 12.14 -17.65
CA TRP A 25 3.61 10.75 -17.30
C TRP A 25 4.82 10.12 -16.63
N MET A 26 6.01 10.25 -17.21
CA MET A 26 7.24 9.68 -16.63
C MET A 26 7.52 10.28 -15.24
N GLU A 27 7.43 11.60 -15.10
CA GLU A 27 7.58 12.28 -13.81
C GLU A 27 6.56 11.77 -12.76
N GLN A 28 5.32 11.50 -13.16
CA GLN A 28 4.29 10.96 -12.27
C GLN A 28 4.50 9.46 -11.97
N ALA A 29 5.06 8.69 -12.91
CA ALA A 29 5.35 7.28 -12.72
C ALA A 29 6.43 7.06 -11.65
N ASP A 30 7.51 7.85 -11.70
CA ASP A 30 8.57 7.82 -10.68
C ASP A 30 8.03 8.14 -9.28
N ILE A 31 7.18 9.17 -9.18
CA ILE A 31 6.49 9.52 -7.93
C ILE A 31 5.56 8.39 -7.49
N GLY A 32 4.87 7.75 -8.44
CA GLY A 32 3.99 6.62 -8.19
C GLY A 32 4.71 5.45 -7.52
N GLU A 33 5.90 5.10 -8.00
CA GLU A 33 6.73 4.04 -7.41
C GLU A 33 7.09 4.35 -5.94
N GLU A 34 7.55 5.58 -5.66
CA GLU A 34 7.87 6.01 -4.30
C GLU A 34 6.66 5.97 -3.37
N LEU A 35 5.47 6.34 -3.86
CA LEU A 35 4.23 6.33 -3.09
C LEU A 35 3.73 4.91 -2.84
N ILE A 36 3.84 4.01 -3.82
CA ILE A 36 3.49 2.59 -3.69
C ILE A 36 4.33 1.95 -2.58
N ASP A 37 5.64 2.17 -2.59
CA ASP A 37 6.56 1.66 -1.56
C ASP A 37 6.15 2.14 -0.16
N GLN A 38 5.73 3.40 -0.02
CA GLN A 38 5.39 3.97 1.28
C GLN A 38 4.00 3.57 1.79
N TYR A 39 2.99 3.48 0.91
CA TYR A 39 1.59 3.36 1.31
C TYR A 39 1.03 1.97 1.03
N ALA A 40 0.63 1.71 -0.21
CA ALA A 40 0.08 0.45 -0.69
C ALA A 40 0.02 0.47 -2.23
N TRP A 41 -0.09 -0.71 -2.85
CA TRP A 41 -0.32 -0.85 -4.29
C TRP A 41 -1.62 -0.17 -4.76
N ALA A 42 -2.68 -0.28 -3.97
CA ALA A 42 -3.98 0.31 -4.26
C ALA A 42 -4.32 1.44 -3.29
N VAL A 43 -4.96 2.48 -3.81
CA VAL A 43 -5.41 3.64 -3.04
C VAL A 43 -6.90 3.51 -2.73
N PRO A 44 -7.33 3.60 -1.46
CA PRO A 44 -8.73 3.53 -1.07
C PRO A 44 -9.52 4.74 -1.55
N ASN A 45 -10.83 4.53 -1.72
CA ASN A 45 -11.82 5.61 -1.86
C ASN A 45 -13.05 5.33 -0.99
N ASP A 46 -13.96 6.29 -0.92
CA ASP A 46 -15.16 6.20 -0.08
C ASP A 46 -16.05 5.00 -0.41
N LYS A 47 -16.11 4.58 -1.68
CA LYS A 47 -16.88 3.39 -2.08
C LYS A 47 -16.27 2.11 -1.51
N CYS A 48 -14.94 2.00 -1.53
CA CYS A 48 -14.23 0.88 -0.90
C CYS A 48 -14.49 0.84 0.61
N MET A 49 -14.46 2.00 1.28
CA MET A 49 -14.72 2.07 2.73
C MET A 49 -16.16 1.63 3.07
N ALA A 50 -17.16 2.07 2.30
CA ALA A 50 -18.55 1.65 2.52
C ALA A 50 -18.74 0.13 2.36
N ILE A 51 -18.02 -0.50 1.43
CA ILE A 51 -18.03 -1.96 1.26
C ILE A 51 -17.35 -2.63 2.46
N LEU A 52 -16.16 -2.16 2.86
CA LEU A 52 -15.42 -2.72 3.99
C LEU A 52 -16.18 -2.59 5.31
N GLU A 53 -16.89 -1.48 5.52
CA GLU A 53 -17.76 -1.28 6.68
C GLU A 53 -18.91 -2.29 6.71
N HIS A 54 -19.56 -2.53 5.55
CA HIS A 54 -20.66 -3.49 5.44
C HIS A 54 -20.25 -4.92 5.81
N PHE A 55 -19.02 -5.32 5.46
CA PHE A 55 -18.47 -6.65 5.75
C PHE A 55 -17.60 -6.68 7.01
N GLY A 56 -17.53 -5.58 7.78
CA GLY A 56 -16.77 -5.52 9.02
C GLY A 56 -17.37 -6.43 10.10
N PRO A 57 -16.59 -6.82 11.12
CA PRO A 57 -15.20 -6.43 11.39
C PRO A 57 -14.16 -7.09 10.46
N ILE A 58 -13.03 -6.43 10.23
CA ILE A 58 -12.02 -6.82 9.24
C ILE A 58 -10.75 -7.36 9.91
N VAL A 59 -10.09 -8.33 9.25
CA VAL A 59 -8.69 -8.71 9.48
C VAL A 59 -7.90 -8.58 8.17
N GLU A 60 -6.80 -7.85 8.19
CA GLU A 60 -5.88 -7.70 7.05
C GLU A 60 -4.57 -8.45 7.35
N ILE A 61 -4.15 -9.32 6.43
CA ILE A 61 -2.87 -10.04 6.50
C ILE A 61 -1.93 -9.49 5.44
N GLY A 62 -0.69 -9.17 5.83
CA GLY A 62 0.28 -8.53 4.93
C GLY A 62 -0.03 -7.04 4.72
N CYS A 63 -0.50 -6.35 5.76
CA CYS A 63 -0.89 -4.93 5.68
C CYS A 63 0.30 -3.97 5.50
N GLY A 64 1.53 -4.46 5.58
CA GLY A 64 2.75 -3.65 5.57
C GLY A 64 2.97 -2.90 6.90
N ALA A 65 4.21 -2.47 7.14
CA ALA A 65 4.55 -1.74 8.36
C ALA A 65 3.82 -0.37 8.49
N ASN A 66 3.42 0.24 7.36
CA ASN A 66 2.61 1.46 7.37
C ASN A 66 1.11 1.16 7.59
N ALA A 67 0.62 -0.04 7.25
CA ALA A 67 -0.78 -0.43 7.41
C ALA A 67 -1.77 0.61 6.87
N TYR A 68 -1.53 1.08 5.63
CA TYR A 68 -2.25 2.21 5.05
C TYR A 68 -3.77 1.97 5.01
N TRP A 69 -4.22 0.81 4.53
CA TRP A 69 -5.63 0.43 4.50
C TRP A 69 -6.24 0.34 5.91
N CYS A 70 -5.59 -0.36 6.84
CA CYS A 70 -5.97 -0.38 8.26
C CYS A 70 -6.15 1.02 8.86
N ARG A 71 -5.23 1.96 8.59
CA ARG A 71 -5.34 3.34 9.09
C ARG A 71 -6.52 4.09 8.49
N GLN A 72 -6.81 3.88 7.19
CA GLN A 72 -7.99 4.49 6.58
C GLN A 72 -9.27 3.89 7.16
N MET A 73 -9.35 2.56 7.26
CA MET A 73 -10.47 1.86 7.90
C MET A 73 -10.73 2.37 9.33
N GLN A 74 -9.68 2.48 10.16
CA GLN A 74 -9.79 3.00 11.53
C GLN A 74 -10.33 4.44 11.56
N LYS A 75 -9.87 5.32 10.64
CA LYS A 75 -10.39 6.70 10.53
C LYS A 75 -11.86 6.76 10.14
N HIS A 76 -12.35 5.77 9.40
CA HIS A 76 -13.75 5.61 9.03
C HIS A 76 -14.58 4.85 10.09
N GLY A 77 -13.99 4.51 11.24
CA GLY A 77 -14.69 3.81 12.33
C GLY A 77 -14.87 2.30 12.10
N ILE A 78 -14.20 1.73 11.11
CA ILE A 78 -14.24 0.30 10.81
C ILE A 78 -13.31 -0.44 11.79
N ASP A 79 -13.85 -1.46 12.48
CA ASP A 79 -13.05 -2.34 13.33
C ASP A 79 -12.14 -3.22 12.46
N VAL A 80 -10.83 -3.00 12.58
CA VAL A 80 -9.82 -3.71 11.78
C VAL A 80 -8.62 -4.13 12.65
N ILE A 81 -8.13 -5.34 12.39
CA ILE A 81 -6.85 -5.84 12.90
C ILE A 81 -5.91 -6.11 11.72
N GLY A 82 -4.69 -5.61 11.81
CA GLY A 82 -3.66 -5.79 10.76
C GLY A 82 -2.49 -6.61 11.26
N TYR A 83 -2.06 -7.57 10.44
CA TYR A 83 -0.84 -8.35 10.65
C TYR A 83 0.17 -8.10 9.53
N ASP A 84 1.44 -8.12 9.91
CA ASP A 84 2.57 -8.14 8.98
C ASP A 84 3.74 -8.94 9.56
N LEU A 85 4.61 -9.50 8.72
CA LEU A 85 5.79 -10.24 9.16
C LEU A 85 6.86 -9.31 9.76
N SER A 86 6.94 -8.09 9.26
CA SER A 86 7.98 -7.10 9.58
C SER A 86 7.39 -5.75 10.01
N PRO A 87 6.61 -5.68 11.10
CA PRO A 87 5.94 -4.44 11.53
C PRO A 87 6.89 -3.32 11.96
N SER A 88 8.15 -3.63 12.24
CA SER A 88 9.19 -2.67 12.65
C SER A 88 10.01 -2.10 11.49
N ASP A 89 9.84 -2.62 10.27
CA ASP A 89 10.61 -2.14 9.12
C ASP A 89 10.04 -0.80 8.68
N ALA A 90 10.80 0.28 8.93
CA ALA A 90 10.43 1.62 8.50
C ALA A 90 10.46 1.70 6.97
N GLY A 91 9.35 1.35 6.33
CA GLY A 91 9.33 1.27 4.88
C GLY A 91 7.97 1.09 4.21
N GLY A 92 6.87 0.92 4.95
CA GLY A 92 5.59 0.61 4.30
C GLY A 92 5.65 -0.74 3.57
N GLY A 93 4.60 -1.11 2.83
CA GLY A 93 4.55 -2.34 2.06
C GLY A 93 5.58 -2.34 0.93
N ARG A 94 6.85 -2.64 1.23
CA ARG A 94 7.95 -2.77 0.26
C ARG A 94 7.65 -3.94 -0.68
N ILE A 95 6.93 -3.65 -1.75
CA ILE A 95 6.61 -4.60 -2.80
C ILE A 95 7.91 -4.91 -3.56
N ASN A 96 8.27 -6.19 -3.66
CA ASN A 96 9.44 -6.70 -4.42
C ASN A 96 10.83 -6.24 -3.97
N LYS A 97 10.95 -5.41 -2.92
CA LYS A 97 12.24 -4.95 -2.38
C LYS A 97 12.53 -5.69 -1.08
N GLY A 98 13.46 -6.65 -1.13
CA GLY A 98 13.95 -7.40 0.03
C GLY A 98 14.32 -6.49 1.22
N PRO A 99 14.34 -7.04 2.45
CA PRO A 99 14.47 -6.26 3.66
C PRO A 99 15.78 -5.45 3.64
N LYS A 100 15.68 -4.12 3.55
CA LYS A 100 16.81 -3.24 3.83
C LYS A 100 16.85 -3.04 5.33
N LYS A 101 17.98 -3.37 5.97
CA LYS A 101 18.28 -2.93 7.34
C LYS A 101 18.26 -1.40 7.35
N SER A 102 17.20 -0.80 7.85
CA SER A 102 17.18 0.62 8.15
C SER A 102 17.63 0.81 9.60
N ASP A 103 18.72 1.55 9.81
CA ASP A 103 19.17 1.98 11.14
C ASP A 103 18.29 3.10 11.75
N ASN A 104 17.15 3.41 11.11
CA ASN A 104 16.24 4.43 11.59
C ASN A 104 15.42 3.91 12.77
N LYS A 105 15.74 4.43 13.96
CA LYS A 105 14.90 4.33 15.14
C LYS A 105 13.47 4.76 14.80
N MET A 106 12.51 3.91 15.17
CA MET A 106 11.09 4.23 15.06
C MET A 106 10.79 5.57 15.74
N PRO A 107 9.93 6.42 15.16
CA PRO A 107 9.31 7.49 15.92
C PRO A 107 8.54 6.88 17.10
N ASP A 108 8.70 7.49 18.27
CA ASP A 108 8.09 7.09 19.54
C ASP A 108 6.58 6.79 19.38
N SER A 109 6.17 5.57 19.76
CA SER A 109 4.81 5.05 19.70
C SER A 109 3.86 5.66 20.74
N SER A 110 4.16 6.85 21.26
CA SER A 110 3.37 7.53 22.30
C SER A 110 2.12 8.25 21.78
N SER A 111 1.92 8.29 20.46
CA SER A 111 0.67 8.72 19.83
C SER A 111 -0.42 7.65 20.00
N ARG A 112 -1.39 7.89 20.89
CA ARG A 112 -2.58 7.04 21.09
C ARG A 112 -3.44 6.84 19.83
N ASP A 113 -3.18 7.58 18.76
CA ASP A 113 -3.87 7.48 17.45
C ASP A 113 -3.12 6.64 16.41
N ALA A 114 -1.98 6.02 16.75
CA ALA A 114 -1.24 5.18 15.81
C ALA A 114 -1.84 3.76 15.74
N PHE A 115 -2.31 3.34 14.56
CA PHE A 115 -2.69 1.95 14.31
C PHE A 115 -1.55 1.00 14.67
N GLN A 116 -1.83 -0.03 15.49
CA GLN A 116 -0.85 -1.00 15.95
C GLN A 116 -0.82 -2.23 15.02
N VAL A 117 0.23 -2.33 14.22
CA VAL A 117 0.48 -3.52 13.39
C VAL A 117 0.97 -4.66 14.26
N ARG A 118 0.33 -5.83 14.13
CA ARG A 118 0.72 -7.03 14.88
C ARG A 118 1.72 -7.83 14.05
N LYS A 119 2.75 -8.35 14.71
CA LYS A 119 3.66 -9.31 14.05
C LYS A 119 2.92 -10.64 13.84
N GLY A 120 2.84 -11.11 12.60
CA GLY A 120 2.20 -12.38 12.27
C GLY A 120 1.85 -12.53 10.78
N GLY A 121 1.06 -13.54 10.45
CA GLY A 121 0.73 -13.90 9.07
C GLY A 121 -0.53 -14.77 8.97
N ALA A 122 -0.62 -15.59 7.93
CA ALA A 122 -1.80 -16.44 7.70
C ALA A 122 -2.11 -17.39 8.88
N ASP A 123 -1.09 -17.81 9.63
CA ASP A 123 -1.22 -18.66 10.83
C ASP A 123 -2.02 -17.99 11.97
N ASP A 124 -2.20 -16.66 11.91
CA ASP A 124 -3.01 -15.92 12.88
C ASP A 124 -4.51 -15.90 12.53
N LEU A 125 -4.90 -16.25 11.31
CA LEU A 125 -6.30 -16.22 10.87
C LEU A 125 -7.25 -17.08 11.71
N PRO A 126 -6.87 -18.29 12.20
CA PRO A 126 -7.74 -19.07 13.09
C PRO A 126 -8.16 -18.35 14.37
N LYS A 127 -7.46 -17.27 14.77
CA LYS A 127 -7.78 -16.43 15.95
C LYS A 127 -8.90 -15.42 15.68
N HIS A 128 -9.28 -15.21 14.41
CA HIS A 128 -10.20 -14.15 13.94
C HIS A 128 -11.31 -14.71 13.06
N GLN A 129 -11.88 -15.86 13.44
CA GLN A 129 -12.98 -16.50 12.70
C GLN A 129 -14.27 -15.66 12.69
N ASP A 130 -14.34 -14.64 13.52
CA ASP A 130 -15.41 -13.64 13.64
C ASP A 130 -15.25 -12.44 12.69
N ARG A 131 -14.17 -12.39 11.88
CA ARG A 131 -13.82 -11.25 11.03
C ARG A 131 -13.73 -11.64 9.56
N THR A 132 -14.04 -10.71 8.67
CA THR A 132 -13.81 -10.86 7.23
C THR A 132 -12.35 -10.62 6.88
N LEU A 133 -11.76 -11.54 6.13
CA LEU A 133 -10.41 -11.40 5.58
C LEU A 133 -10.40 -10.35 4.45
N PHE A 134 -9.53 -9.36 4.58
CA PHE A 134 -9.16 -8.43 3.53
C PHE A 134 -7.74 -8.70 3.05
N LEU A 135 -7.56 -8.81 1.73
CA LEU A 135 -6.26 -8.97 1.08
C LEU A 135 -6.13 -7.89 0.00
N CYS A 136 -5.05 -7.11 0.08
CA CYS A 136 -4.72 -6.08 -0.89
C CYS A 136 -3.22 -6.16 -1.21
N TYR A 137 -2.86 -7.07 -2.11
CA TYR A 137 -1.50 -7.29 -2.57
C TYR A 137 -1.36 -6.83 -4.03
N PRO A 138 -0.15 -6.44 -4.47
CA PRO A 138 0.12 -6.15 -5.88
C PRO A 138 -0.17 -7.36 -6.77
N ASP A 139 -0.53 -7.11 -8.03
CA ASP A 139 -0.71 -8.19 -9.01
C ASP A 139 0.60 -8.97 -9.20
N GLU A 140 0.52 -10.29 -9.42
CA GLU A 140 1.66 -11.23 -9.51
C GLU A 140 2.60 -10.99 -10.71
N ASN A 141 2.34 -9.98 -11.55
CA ASN A 141 2.95 -9.86 -12.87
C ASN A 141 4.28 -9.06 -12.92
N ASP A 142 5.02 -9.01 -11.82
CA ASP A 142 6.40 -8.47 -11.81
C ASP A 142 7.40 -9.42 -11.14
N ASN A 143 7.05 -10.71 -11.09
CA ASN A 143 8.06 -11.74 -10.95
C ASN A 143 8.75 -11.86 -12.31
N GLY A 144 9.79 -11.06 -12.54
CA GLY A 144 10.76 -11.36 -13.57
C GLY A 144 11.08 -12.85 -13.46
N GLU A 145 10.81 -13.59 -14.53
CA GLU A 145 11.16 -15.00 -14.65
C GLU A 145 12.63 -15.13 -14.26
N THR A 146 12.90 -15.58 -13.03
CA THR A 146 14.19 -16.20 -12.75
C THR A 146 14.17 -17.44 -13.61
N GLU A 147 14.78 -17.34 -14.80
CA GLU A 147 15.23 -18.49 -15.57
C GLU A 147 15.90 -19.42 -14.56
N SER A 148 15.22 -20.53 -14.26
CA SER A 148 15.87 -21.65 -13.61
C SER A 148 16.98 -22.08 -14.55
N SER A 149 18.22 -21.76 -14.20
CA SER A 149 19.37 -22.41 -14.80
C SER A 149 19.22 -23.90 -14.51
N GLU A 150 18.74 -24.64 -15.51
CA GLU A 150 18.92 -26.08 -15.58
C GLU A 150 20.43 -26.31 -15.67
N ASP A 151 21.04 -26.57 -14.52
CA ASP A 151 22.41 -27.09 -14.44
C ASP A 151 22.39 -28.54 -14.93
N ASP A 152 22.93 -28.78 -16.13
CA ASP A 152 23.41 -30.07 -16.63
C ASP A 152 24.85 -30.35 -16.14
#